data_AF-A0A4R2H3R2-F1
#
_entry.id   AF-A0A4R2H3R2-F1
#
_cell.length_a   1.000
_cell.length_b   1.000
_cell.length_c   1.000
_cell.angle_alpha   90.00
_cell.angle_beta   90.00
_cell.angle_gamma   90.00
#
_symmetry.space_group_name_H-M   'P 1'
#
loop_
_entity.id
_entity.type
_entity.pdbx_description
1 polymer ?
#
loop_
_entity_poly.entity_id
_entity_poly.type
_entity_poly.pdbx_seq_one_letter_code
_entity_poly.pdbx_strand_id
1 'polypeptide(L)'
;MEIQKLIDKGFAVKTFHKDAIVYEPGMQPRYVYFIKLGEVRMVTISDEGKEFIQGVFKAGQYFGEPALLIDRPYLAFTIINKDSQIIQVSKNDFFGLIENEPGFSMSIIKTLSKRLFYKSMMLEELANEKAEHRLLTIINYLLAEVKVGEQLKVTRQELADMTGLRVETVIRGVKLLSSKEEISMVRGKIVRVK
;
A
#
# COMPACT_ATOMS: atom_id res chain seq x y z
N MET A 1 -5.49 14.01 -4.62
CA MET A 1 -6.74 14.73 -4.35
C MET A 1 -6.91 14.82 -2.85
N GLU A 2 -7.27 15.98 -2.31
CA GLU A 2 -7.66 16.06 -0.90
C GLU A 2 -9.08 15.49 -0.72
N ILE A 3 -9.28 14.73 0.35
CA ILE A 3 -10.59 14.13 0.66
C ILE A 3 -11.67 15.21 0.82
N GLN A 4 -11.34 16.34 1.45
CA GLN A 4 -12.29 17.44 1.65
C GLN A 4 -12.81 17.98 0.31
N LYS A 5 -11.93 18.15 -0.69
CA LYS A 5 -12.34 18.60 -2.03
C LYS A 5 -13.31 17.65 -2.72
N LEU A 6 -13.23 16.34 -2.46
CA LEU A 6 -14.22 15.39 -2.98
C LEU A 6 -15.58 15.57 -2.27
N ILE A 7 -15.57 15.77 -0.96
CA ILE A 7 -16.80 16.04 -0.20
C ILE A 7 -17.45 17.35 -0.69
N ASP A 8 -16.66 18.39 -0.90
CA ASP A 8 -17.13 19.70 -1.39
C ASP A 8 -17.71 19.63 -2.81
N LYS A 9 -17.19 18.70 -3.64
CA LYS A 9 -17.74 18.38 -4.97
C LYS A 9 -19.00 17.48 -4.91
N GLY A 10 -19.48 17.11 -3.72
CA GLY A 10 -20.73 16.37 -3.51
C GLY A 10 -20.59 14.85 -3.49
N PHE A 11 -19.37 14.30 -3.46
CA PHE A 11 -19.21 12.84 -3.38
C PHE A 11 -19.58 12.30 -1.99
N ALA A 12 -20.49 11.32 -1.96
CA ALA A 12 -20.97 10.73 -0.71
C ALA A 12 -19.92 9.86 0.00
N VAL A 13 -19.84 9.99 1.32
CA VAL A 13 -19.03 9.13 2.19
C VAL A 13 -19.86 7.91 2.59
N LYS A 14 -19.34 6.72 2.32
CA LYS A 14 -19.97 5.45 2.74
C LYS A 14 -19.16 4.79 3.85
N THR A 15 -19.84 4.21 4.82
CA THR A 15 -19.23 3.44 5.90
C THR A 15 -19.15 1.97 5.51
N PHE A 16 -18.01 1.35 5.76
CA PHE A 16 -17.79 -0.07 5.62
C PHE A 16 -17.27 -0.65 6.92
N HIS A 17 -17.80 -1.79 7.33
CA HIS A 17 -17.36 -2.50 8.52
C HIS A 17 -16.12 -3.34 8.23
N LYS A 18 -15.33 -3.59 9.27
CA LYS A 18 -14.21 -4.53 9.24
C LYS A 18 -14.62 -5.86 8.61
N ASP A 19 -13.68 -6.43 7.85
CA ASP A 19 -13.78 -7.70 7.13
C ASP A 19 -14.77 -7.71 5.95
N ALA A 20 -15.43 -6.58 5.66
CA ALA A 20 -16.23 -6.44 4.45
C ALA A 20 -15.34 -6.48 3.19
N ILE A 21 -15.80 -7.22 2.18
CA ILE A 21 -15.16 -7.28 0.86
C ILE A 21 -15.63 -6.08 0.03
N VAL A 22 -14.68 -5.29 -0.46
CA VAL A 22 -14.94 -4.15 -1.36
C VAL A 22 -15.12 -4.61 -2.80
N TYR A 23 -14.23 -5.48 -3.26
CA TYR A 23 -14.31 -6.18 -4.55
C TYR A 23 -13.44 -7.43 -4.55
N GLU A 24 -13.76 -8.34 -5.47
CA GLU A 24 -13.15 -9.66 -5.62
C GLU A 24 -12.41 -9.78 -6.96
N PRO A 25 -11.46 -10.73 -7.07
CA PRO A 25 -10.85 -11.06 -8.36
C PRO A 25 -11.90 -11.38 -9.43
N GLY A 26 -11.68 -10.92 -10.66
CA GLY A 26 -12.60 -11.13 -11.78
C GLY A 26 -13.75 -10.13 -11.87
N MET A 27 -14.03 -9.34 -10.82
CA MET A 27 -15.02 -8.27 -10.91
C MET A 27 -14.50 -7.12 -11.77
N GLN A 28 -15.39 -6.54 -12.59
CA GLN A 28 -15.08 -5.36 -13.38
C GLN A 28 -15.10 -4.08 -12.53
N PRO A 29 -14.08 -3.21 -12.66
CA PRO A 29 -13.96 -2.00 -11.86
C PRO A 29 -15.03 -0.97 -12.23
N ARG A 30 -15.73 -0.45 -11.22
CA ARG A 30 -16.74 0.62 -11.39
C ARG A 30 -16.36 1.93 -10.72
N TYR A 31 -15.50 1.86 -9.72
CA TYR A 31 -15.15 3.00 -8.89
C TYR A 31 -13.64 3.04 -8.58
N VAL A 32 -13.15 4.24 -8.32
CA VAL A 32 -11.93 4.46 -7.52
C VAL A 32 -12.36 4.83 -6.10
N TYR A 33 -11.65 4.30 -5.12
CA TYR A 33 -12.05 4.35 -3.72
C TYR A 33 -11.08 5.22 -2.95
N PHE A 34 -11.56 6.31 -2.36
CA PHE A 34 -10.76 7.24 -1.57
C PHE A 34 -11.04 7.04 -0.08
N ILE A 35 -10.00 6.79 0.72
CA ILE A 35 -10.15 6.47 2.15
C ILE A 35 -10.14 7.77 2.93
N LYS A 36 -11.29 8.14 3.51
CA LYS A 36 -11.40 9.26 4.45
C LYS A 36 -10.87 8.85 5.83
N LEU A 37 -11.31 7.69 6.33
CA LEU A 37 -10.89 7.11 7.61
C LEU A 37 -10.82 5.60 7.48
N GLY A 38 -9.99 4.97 8.31
CA GLY A 38 -9.85 3.51 8.38
C GLY A 38 -8.66 2.98 7.57
N GLU A 39 -8.72 1.70 7.25
CA GLU A 39 -7.63 0.94 6.65
C GLU A 39 -8.19 -0.22 5.82
N VAL A 40 -7.62 -0.42 4.64
CA VAL A 40 -8.04 -1.43 3.66
C VAL A 40 -6.82 -2.24 3.25
N ARG A 41 -6.95 -3.56 3.13
CA ARG A 41 -5.88 -4.45 2.66
C ARG A 41 -6.27 -5.11 1.35
N MET A 42 -5.30 -5.24 0.45
CA MET A 42 -5.42 -5.98 -0.80
C MET A 42 -4.70 -7.31 -0.64
N VAL A 43 -5.39 -8.41 -0.94
CA VAL A 43 -4.88 -9.77 -0.69
C VAL A 43 -5.11 -10.70 -1.87
N THR A 44 -4.13 -11.55 -2.13
CA THR A 44 -4.34 -12.79 -2.91
C THR A 44 -4.50 -13.94 -1.94
N ILE A 45 -5.41 -14.85 -2.25
CA ILE A 45 -5.60 -16.07 -1.48
C ILE A 45 -5.07 -17.22 -2.33
N SER A 46 -4.15 -18.01 -1.78
CA SER A 46 -3.64 -19.23 -2.42
C SER A 46 -4.69 -20.36 -2.38
N ASP A 47 -4.48 -21.42 -3.15
CA ASP A 47 -5.38 -22.59 -3.17
C ASP A 47 -5.53 -23.26 -1.79
N GLU A 48 -4.52 -23.11 -0.92
CA GLU A 48 -4.54 -23.59 0.47
C GLU A 48 -5.22 -22.62 1.45
N GLY A 49 -5.81 -21.52 0.96
CA GLY A 49 -6.49 -20.51 1.77
C GLY A 49 -5.57 -19.51 2.45
N LYS A 50 -4.25 -19.56 2.20
CA LYS A 50 -3.30 -18.59 2.78
C LYS A 50 -3.41 -17.23 2.10
N GLU A 51 -3.62 -16.18 2.90
CA GLU A 51 -3.60 -14.78 2.46
C GLU A 51 -2.16 -14.28 2.22
N PHE A 52 -1.96 -13.60 1.09
CA PHE A 52 -0.78 -12.83 0.77
C PHE A 52 -1.17 -11.36 0.60
N ILE A 53 -0.72 -10.51 1.52
CA ILE A 53 -1.03 -9.07 1.50
C ILE A 53 -0.18 -8.39 0.44
N GLN A 54 -0.83 -7.88 -0.61
CA GLN A 54 -0.18 -7.11 -1.67
C GLN A 54 0.00 -5.64 -1.31
N GLY A 55 -0.79 -5.13 -0.35
CA GLY A 55 -0.70 -3.75 0.09
C GLY A 55 -1.77 -3.38 1.11
N VAL A 56 -1.46 -2.37 1.93
CA VAL A 56 -2.36 -1.78 2.90
C VAL A 56 -2.50 -0.29 2.60
N PHE A 57 -3.74 0.19 2.52
CA PHE A 57 -4.10 1.56 2.21
C PHE A 57 -4.79 2.18 3.42
N LYS A 58 -4.40 3.40 3.77
CA LYS A 58 -4.84 4.13 4.97
C LYS A 58 -5.52 5.45 4.57
N ALA A 59 -6.08 6.14 5.56
CA ALA A 59 -6.68 7.47 5.37
C ALA A 59 -5.78 8.41 4.54
N GLY A 60 -6.40 9.12 3.60
CA GLY A 60 -5.74 10.00 2.64
C GLY A 60 -5.22 9.30 1.37
N GLN A 61 -5.24 7.97 1.32
CA GLN A 61 -4.87 7.20 0.13
C GLN A 61 -6.12 6.75 -0.65
N TYR A 62 -5.88 6.27 -1.88
CA TYR A 62 -6.90 5.71 -2.75
C TYR A 62 -6.44 4.40 -3.39
N PHE A 63 -7.39 3.60 -3.85
CA PHE A 63 -7.17 2.29 -4.45
C PHE A 63 -8.22 1.96 -5.52
N GLY A 64 -7.97 0.86 -6.25
CA GLY A 64 -8.82 0.36 -7.33
C GLY A 64 -8.54 1.00 -8.69
N GLU A 65 -7.70 2.04 -8.74
CA GLU A 65 -7.45 2.81 -9.94
C GLU A 65 -6.72 2.07 -11.08
N PRO A 66 -5.75 1.14 -10.87
CA PRO A 66 -4.97 0.62 -11.99
C PRO A 66 -5.86 -0.20 -12.91
N ALA A 67 -6.67 -1.11 -12.33
CA ALA A 67 -7.62 -1.95 -13.06
C ALA A 67 -8.66 -1.10 -13.80
N LEU A 68 -9.19 -0.05 -13.15
CA LEU A 68 -10.17 0.87 -13.73
C LEU A 68 -9.62 1.65 -14.94
N LEU A 69 -8.37 2.12 -14.84
CA LEU A 69 -7.72 2.94 -15.88
C LEU A 69 -7.44 2.15 -17.17
N ILE A 70 -7.15 0.85 -17.06
CA ILE A 70 -6.83 -0.02 -18.21
C ILE A 70 -7.97 -0.96 -18.61
N ASP A 71 -9.14 -0.79 -18.02
CA ASP A 71 -10.34 -1.61 -18.27
C ASP A 71 -10.08 -3.12 -18.12
N ARG A 72 -9.47 -3.52 -17.01
CA ARG A 72 -9.21 -4.92 -16.67
C ARG A 72 -9.93 -5.30 -15.37
N PRO A 73 -10.36 -6.57 -15.23
CA PRO A 73 -10.86 -7.09 -13.97
C PRO A 73 -9.85 -6.94 -12.83
N TYR A 74 -10.33 -6.86 -11.60
CA TYR A 74 -9.46 -6.94 -10.43
C TYR A 74 -8.75 -8.30 -10.35
N LEU A 75 -7.51 -8.30 -9.84
CA LEU A 75 -6.68 -9.50 -9.69
C LEU A 75 -6.63 -10.02 -8.25
N ALA A 76 -7.15 -9.25 -7.29
CA ALA A 76 -6.98 -9.48 -5.88
C ALA A 76 -8.25 -9.07 -5.12
N PHE A 77 -8.50 -9.74 -4.00
CA PHE A 77 -9.49 -9.27 -3.05
C PHE A 77 -9.04 -7.94 -2.45
N THR A 78 -9.99 -7.08 -2.14
CA THR A 78 -9.75 -5.90 -1.33
C THR A 78 -10.75 -5.88 -0.19
N ILE A 79 -10.23 -5.91 1.04
CA ILE A 79 -10.97 -6.19 2.27
C ILE A 79 -10.73 -5.05 3.26
N ILE A 80 -11.79 -4.63 3.93
CA ILE A 80 -11.71 -3.61 4.99
C ILE A 80 -10.96 -4.19 6.20
N ASN A 81 -9.82 -3.60 6.56
CA ASN A 81 -9.00 -4.08 7.68
C ASN A 81 -9.44 -3.48 9.03
N LYS A 82 -10.02 -2.28 8.99
CA LYS A 82 -10.61 -1.55 10.13
C LYS A 82 -11.84 -0.79 9.63
N ASP A 83 -12.87 -0.62 10.46
CA ASP A 83 -14.05 0.19 10.11
C ASP A 83 -13.63 1.48 9.38
N SER A 84 -14.18 1.67 8.18
CA SER A 84 -13.67 2.62 7.21
C SER A 84 -14.77 3.52 6.67
N GLN A 85 -14.40 4.77 6.40
CA GLN A 85 -15.21 5.72 5.65
C GLN A 85 -14.56 5.92 4.28
N ILE A 86 -15.26 5.54 3.22
CA ILE A 86 -14.73 5.50 1.85
C ILE A 86 -15.65 6.27 0.92
N ILE A 87 -15.06 7.11 0.07
CA ILE A 87 -15.74 7.78 -1.03
C ILE A 87 -15.53 6.93 -2.29
N GLN A 88 -16.64 6.54 -2.92
CA GLN A 88 -16.62 5.84 -4.20
C GLN A 88 -16.81 6.84 -5.33
N VAL A 89 -15.79 7.02 -6.17
CA VAL A 89 -15.83 7.91 -7.34
C VAL A 89 -16.03 7.04 -8.57
N SER A 90 -17.08 7.29 -9.36
CA SER A 90 -17.38 6.47 -10.54
C SER A 90 -16.26 6.55 -11.58
N LYS A 91 -16.17 5.57 -12.48
CA LYS A 91 -15.22 5.59 -13.60
C LYS A 91 -15.27 6.93 -14.35
N ASN A 92 -16.47 7.38 -14.74
CA ASN A 92 -16.65 8.62 -15.49
C ASN A 92 -16.20 9.86 -14.69
N ASP A 93 -16.60 9.94 -13.42
CA ASP A 93 -16.19 11.05 -12.55
C ASP A 93 -14.67 11.06 -12.36
N PHE A 94 -14.04 9.89 -12.21
CA PHE A 94 -12.61 9.77 -12.01
C PHE A 94 -11.82 10.23 -13.24
N PHE A 95 -12.26 9.85 -14.44
CA PHE A 95 -11.68 10.38 -15.69
C PHE A 95 -11.90 11.89 -15.79
N GLY A 96 -13.09 12.39 -15.46
CA GLY A 96 -13.36 13.83 -15.40
C GLY A 96 -12.43 14.57 -14.43
N LEU A 97 -12.10 13.99 -13.27
CA LEU A 97 -11.12 14.56 -12.34
C LEU A 97 -9.70 14.57 -12.93
N ILE A 98 -9.31 13.54 -13.68
CA ILE A 98 -8.01 13.49 -14.35
C ILE A 98 -7.91 14.55 -15.44
N GLU A 99 -8.97 14.77 -16.21
CA GLU A 99 -8.98 15.73 -17.32
C GLU A 99 -9.01 17.18 -16.83
N ASN A 100 -9.77 17.46 -15.77
CA ASN A 100 -10.06 18.84 -15.35
C ASN A 100 -9.19 19.34 -14.20
N GLU A 101 -8.42 18.49 -13.51
CA GLU A 101 -7.60 18.87 -12.36
C GLU A 101 -6.12 18.48 -12.58
N PRO A 102 -5.31 19.31 -13.28
CA PRO A 102 -3.93 18.96 -13.65
C PRO A 102 -3.04 18.53 -12.48
N GLY A 103 -3.23 19.17 -11.31
CA GLY A 103 -2.53 18.81 -10.09
C GLY A 103 -2.86 17.40 -9.61
N PHE A 104 -4.10 16.96 -9.82
CA PHE A 104 -4.51 15.59 -9.51
C PHE A 104 -3.99 14.59 -10.54
N SER A 105 -4.02 14.91 -11.84
CA SER A 105 -3.48 14.04 -12.90
C SER A 105 -2.00 13.74 -12.65
N MET A 106 -1.21 14.77 -12.36
CA MET A 106 0.21 14.60 -12.01
C MET A 106 0.39 13.81 -10.70
N SER A 107 -0.47 14.01 -9.72
CA SER A 107 -0.46 13.24 -8.46
C SER A 107 -0.75 11.74 -8.70
N ILE A 108 -1.67 11.40 -9.60
CA ILE A 108 -1.94 10.01 -10.00
C ILE A 108 -0.72 9.41 -10.69
N ILE A 109 -0.16 10.10 -11.69
CA ILE A 109 1.02 9.62 -12.43
C ILE A 109 2.16 9.31 -11.45
N LYS A 110 2.48 10.25 -10.54
CA LYS A 110 3.50 10.03 -9.50
C LYS A 110 3.17 8.83 -8.61
N THR A 111 1.91 8.65 -8.22
CA THR A 111 1.48 7.54 -7.36
C THR A 111 1.64 6.19 -8.08
N LEU A 112 1.19 6.09 -9.32
CA LEU A 112 1.32 4.89 -10.15
C LEU A 112 2.79 4.57 -10.44
N SER A 113 3.61 5.57 -10.75
CA SER A 113 5.05 5.39 -10.96
C SER A 113 5.76 4.91 -9.69
N LYS A 114 5.43 5.47 -8.51
CA LYS A 114 5.96 4.98 -7.22
C LYS A 114 5.58 3.51 -6.98
N ARG A 115 4.32 3.14 -7.23
CA ARG A 115 3.83 1.76 -7.09
C ARG A 115 4.51 0.80 -8.07
N LEU A 116 4.70 1.22 -9.31
CA LEU A 116 5.39 0.44 -10.33
C LEU A 116 6.86 0.23 -9.96
N PHE A 117 7.57 1.30 -9.61
CA PHE A 117 8.96 1.23 -9.16
C PHE A 117 9.13 0.29 -7.96
N TYR A 118 8.26 0.42 -6.95
CA TYR A 118 8.25 -0.46 -5.80
C TYR A 118 8.10 -1.93 -6.20
N LYS A 119 7.14 -2.24 -7.08
CA LYS A 119 6.92 -3.61 -7.56
C LYS A 119 8.12 -4.14 -8.35
N SER A 120 8.74 -3.34 -9.21
CA SER A 120 9.93 -3.74 -9.96
C SER A 120 11.12 -4.03 -9.05
N MET A 121 11.38 -3.15 -8.07
CA MET A 121 12.42 -3.35 -7.06
C MET A 121 12.20 -4.65 -6.28
N MET A 122 10.96 -4.91 -5.83
CA MET A 122 10.67 -6.14 -5.10
C MET A 122 10.76 -7.41 -5.96
N LEU A 123 10.44 -7.33 -7.26
CA LEU A 123 10.62 -8.44 -8.19
C LEU A 123 12.10 -8.82 -8.36
N GLU A 124 12.99 -7.84 -8.45
CA GLU A 124 14.45 -8.06 -8.49
C GLU A 124 14.94 -8.75 -7.20
N GLU A 125 14.49 -8.27 -6.05
CA GLU A 125 14.83 -8.88 -4.75
C GLU A 125 14.25 -10.28 -4.54
N LEU A 126 13.15 -10.61 -5.21
CA LEU A 126 12.61 -11.96 -5.21
C LEU A 126 13.51 -12.93 -5.99
N ALA A 127 14.16 -12.46 -7.06
CA ALA A 127 15.10 -13.24 -7.85
C ALA A 127 16.47 -13.45 -7.19
N ASN A 128 16.93 -12.51 -6.34
CA ASN A 128 18.26 -12.56 -5.72
C ASN A 128 18.41 -13.49 -4.48
N GLU A 129 17.36 -14.26 -4.13
CA GLU A 129 17.26 -15.30 -3.08
C GLU A 129 17.72 -14.98 -1.63
N LYS A 130 18.40 -13.86 -1.36
CA LYS A 130 18.91 -13.52 -0.03
C LYS A 130 17.90 -12.73 0.79
N ALA A 131 17.29 -13.39 1.78
CA ALA A 131 16.32 -12.78 2.70
C ALA A 131 16.83 -11.52 3.41
N GLU A 132 18.12 -11.49 3.78
CA GLU A 132 18.75 -10.33 4.44
C GLU A 132 18.85 -9.12 3.48
N HIS A 133 19.28 -9.35 2.25
CA HIS A 133 19.40 -8.29 1.23
C HIS A 133 18.03 -7.70 0.91
N ARG A 134 17.03 -8.54 0.66
CA ARG A 134 15.64 -8.12 0.44
C ARG A 134 15.11 -7.27 1.61
N LEU A 135 15.40 -7.69 2.84
CA LEU A 135 14.99 -6.97 4.04
C LEU A 135 15.68 -5.60 4.17
N LEU A 136 16.97 -5.52 3.84
CA LEU A 136 17.71 -4.26 3.84
C LEU A 136 17.18 -3.31 2.75
N THR A 137 16.95 -3.82 1.54
CA THR A 137 16.39 -3.06 0.41
C THR A 137 15.05 -2.43 0.78
N ILE A 138 14.11 -3.20 1.35
CA ILE A 138 12.81 -2.66 1.74
C ILE A 138 12.93 -1.63 2.88
N ILE A 139 13.80 -1.86 3.87
CA ILE A 139 13.97 -0.92 4.98
C ILE A 139 14.54 0.41 4.48
N ASN A 140 15.54 0.36 3.59
CA ASN A 140 16.14 1.56 3.01
C ASN A 140 15.15 2.33 2.14
N TYR A 141 14.37 1.62 1.32
CA TYR A 141 13.30 2.21 0.53
C TYR A 141 12.29 2.96 1.42
N LEU A 142 11.85 2.34 2.51
CA LEU A 142 10.89 2.95 3.44
C LEU A 142 11.49 4.13 4.22
N LEU A 143 12.77 4.05 4.61
CA LEU A 143 13.46 5.14 5.31
C LEU A 143 13.66 6.39 4.46
N ALA A 144 13.72 6.25 3.13
CA ALA A 144 13.89 7.39 2.22
C ALA A 144 12.81 8.47 2.38
N GLU A 145 11.59 8.08 2.76
CA GLU A 145 10.43 8.96 2.97
C GLU A 145 10.27 9.40 4.46
N VAL A 146 11.12 8.92 5.38
CA VAL A 146 11.11 9.26 6.81
C VAL A 146 12.06 10.43 7.06
N LYS A 147 11.73 11.38 7.95
CA LYS A 147 12.66 12.46 8.30
C LYS A 147 13.83 11.93 9.15
N VAL A 148 15.00 12.55 9.02
CA VAL A 148 16.16 12.22 9.88
C VAL A 148 15.79 12.42 11.36
N GLY A 149 16.14 11.45 12.19
CA GLY A 149 15.78 11.40 13.61
C GLY A 149 14.41 10.78 13.89
N GLU A 150 13.58 10.52 12.87
CA GLU A 150 12.28 9.88 13.06
C GLU A 150 12.34 8.35 12.90
N GLN A 151 11.41 7.70 13.61
CA GLN A 151 11.23 6.24 13.55
C GLN A 151 10.46 5.85 12.28
N LEU A 152 10.87 4.75 11.66
CA LEU A 152 10.08 4.10 10.63
C LEU A 152 8.84 3.45 11.27
N LYS A 153 7.65 3.90 10.87
CA LYS A 153 6.36 3.39 11.36
C LYS A 153 5.94 2.15 10.56
N VAL A 154 6.66 1.05 10.76
CA VAL A 154 6.36 -0.26 10.16
C VAL A 154 6.48 -1.36 11.21
N THR A 155 5.54 -2.29 11.21
CA THR A 155 5.57 -3.49 12.06
C THR A 155 6.44 -4.57 11.41
N ARG A 156 6.86 -5.57 12.22
CA ARG A 156 7.58 -6.73 11.68
C ARG A 156 6.70 -7.58 10.77
N GLN A 157 5.40 -7.63 11.04
CA GLN A 157 4.43 -8.31 10.18
C GLN A 157 4.33 -7.59 8.82
N GLU A 158 4.17 -6.25 8.80
CA GLU A 158 4.13 -5.50 7.55
C GLU A 158 5.43 -5.69 6.72
N LEU A 159 6.60 -5.75 7.36
CA LEU A 159 7.86 -6.08 6.66
C LEU A 159 7.88 -7.52 6.11
N ALA A 160 7.32 -8.48 6.85
CA ALA A 160 7.20 -9.87 6.42
C ALA A 160 6.30 -9.98 5.19
N ASP A 161 5.15 -9.30 5.23
CA ASP A 161 4.19 -9.23 4.14
C ASP A 161 4.82 -8.60 2.89
N MET A 162 5.54 -7.48 3.04
CA MET A 162 6.23 -6.78 1.95
C MET A 162 7.36 -7.60 1.32
N THR A 163 8.03 -8.45 2.09
CA THR A 163 9.20 -9.23 1.62
C THR A 163 8.88 -10.67 1.23
N GLY A 164 7.65 -11.13 1.51
CA GLY A 164 7.26 -12.53 1.40
C GLY A 164 7.99 -13.46 2.38
N LEU A 165 8.62 -12.91 3.43
CA LEU A 165 9.34 -13.68 4.45
C LEU A 165 8.39 -14.07 5.59
N ARG A 166 8.78 -15.06 6.38
CA ARG A 166 8.12 -15.32 7.68
C ARG A 166 8.48 -14.22 8.68
N VAL A 167 7.56 -13.86 9.57
CA VAL A 167 7.77 -12.79 10.55
C VAL A 167 8.96 -13.08 11.47
N GLU A 168 9.20 -14.34 11.82
CA GLU A 168 10.37 -14.77 12.61
C GLU A 168 11.69 -14.60 11.85
N THR A 169 11.66 -14.79 10.52
CA THR A 169 12.82 -14.51 9.65
C THR A 169 13.09 -13.01 9.60
N VAL A 170 12.05 -12.18 9.51
CA VAL A 170 12.20 -10.72 9.58
C VAL A 170 12.75 -10.28 10.93
N ILE A 171 12.21 -10.78 12.05
CA ILE A 171 12.68 -10.43 13.40
C ILE A 171 14.18 -10.73 13.55
N ARG A 172 14.63 -11.93 13.12
CA ARG A 172 16.05 -12.30 13.13
C ARG A 172 16.88 -11.45 12.19
N GLY A 173 16.40 -11.21 10.98
CA GLY A 173 17.08 -10.41 9.95
C GLY A 173 17.30 -8.96 10.41
N VAL A 174 16.30 -8.30 10.99
CA VAL A 174 16.44 -6.94 11.52
C VAL A 174 17.50 -6.89 12.62
N LYS A 175 17.51 -7.88 13.53
CA LYS A 175 18.52 -7.94 14.59
C LYS A 175 19.92 -8.10 14.00
N LEU A 176 20.08 -8.92 12.97
CA LEU A 176 21.34 -9.12 12.27
C LEU A 176 21.82 -7.85 11.56
N LEU A 177 20.96 -7.21 10.74
CA LEU A 177 21.26 -5.95 10.05
C LEU A 177 21.67 -4.85 11.04
N SER A 178 20.98 -4.76 12.18
CA SER A 178 21.35 -3.81 13.23
C SER A 178 22.69 -4.13 13.88
N SER A 179 23.04 -5.40 14.07
CA SER A 179 24.36 -5.79 14.61
C SER A 179 25.51 -5.54 13.65
N LYS A 180 25.23 -5.48 12.34
CA LYS A 180 26.16 -5.10 11.28
C LYS A 180 26.23 -3.60 11.02
N GLU A 181 25.48 -2.79 11.80
CA GLU A 181 25.37 -1.34 11.63
C GLU A 181 24.78 -0.87 10.27
N GLU A 182 24.14 -1.77 9.51
CA GLU A 182 23.48 -1.44 8.24
C GLU A 182 22.15 -0.70 8.46
N ILE A 183 21.53 -0.89 9.62
CA ILE A 183 20.34 -0.14 10.05
C ILE A 183 20.51 0.31 11.51
N SER A 184 19.90 1.43 11.87
CA SER A 184 19.89 1.94 13.24
C SER A 184 18.58 1.61 13.97
N MET A 185 18.69 1.22 15.24
CA MET A 185 17.52 0.96 16.09
C MET A 185 17.56 1.71 17.42
N VAL A 186 16.42 2.25 17.85
CA VAL A 186 16.23 2.87 19.16
C VAL A 186 14.97 2.28 19.80
N ARG A 187 15.10 1.73 21.02
CA ARG A 187 13.99 1.08 21.76
C ARG A 187 13.21 0.06 20.90
N GLY A 188 13.94 -0.76 20.13
CA GLY A 188 13.38 -1.82 19.27
C GLY A 188 12.80 -1.35 17.93
N LYS A 189 12.85 -0.04 17.63
CA LYS A 189 12.31 0.55 16.40
C LYS A 189 13.41 1.01 15.47
N ILE A 190 13.21 0.86 14.16
CA ILE A 190 14.15 1.33 13.13
C ILE A 190 14.05 2.86 13.04
N VAL A 191 15.20 3.55 12.97
CA VAL A 191 15.29 5.02 12.93
C VAL A 191 16.14 5.47 11.76
N ARG A 192 15.74 6.56 11.10
CA ARG A 192 16.58 7.21 10.09
C ARG A 192 17.66 8.05 10.77
N VAL A 193 18.92 7.70 10.58
CA VAL A 193 20.07 8.43 11.17
C VAL A 193 20.80 9.32 10.17
N LYS A 194 20.58 9.15 8.86
CA LYS A 194 21.17 9.91 7.75
C LYS A 194 20.16 10.10 6.63
#